data_AF-A0A533XMV1-F1
#
_entry.id   AF-A0A533XMV1-F1
#
_cell.length_a   1.000
_cell.length_b   1.000
_cell.length_c   1.000
_cell.angle_alpha   90.00
_cell.angle_beta   90.00
_cell.angle_gamma   90.00
#
_symmetry.space_group_name_H-M   'P 1'
#
loop_
_entity.id
_entity.type
_entity.pdbx_description
1 polymer ?
#
loop_
_entity_poly.entity_id
_entity_poly.type
_entity_poly.pdbx_seq_one_letter_code
_entity_poly.pdbx_strand_id
1 'polypeptide(L)'
;MDPNTGERAVPKWLYKLFTGHAYPYVRRQAKFAKDVRPGEERQEPTADEIKAKFWEIFPQCRLKVLQEVKTGMIVSFVELGEYEAGMYQELIENPEEFLAKHYGKKKIKLNFYLGENFVCTINFKVAGWASHEDDEH
;
A
#
# COMPACT_ATOMS: atom_id res chain seq x y z
N MET A 1 17.15 22.43 17.91
CA MET A 1 15.73 22.07 18.06
C MET A 1 15.35 21.30 16.82
N ASP A 2 15.31 19.97 16.88
CA ASP A 2 14.84 19.16 15.76
C ASP A 2 13.35 19.42 15.56
N PRO A 3 12.89 19.84 14.37
CA PRO A 3 11.49 19.82 14.07
C PRO A 3 11.08 18.36 14.01
N ASN A 4 10.32 17.93 15.01
CA ASN A 4 9.59 16.67 15.02
C ASN A 4 8.54 16.71 13.90
N THR A 5 8.97 16.60 12.64
CA THR A 5 8.11 16.33 11.50
C THR A 5 7.58 14.90 11.69
N GLY A 6 6.29 14.66 11.40
CA GLY A 6 5.61 13.37 11.56
C GLY A 6 6.22 12.17 10.81
N GLU A 7 7.41 12.32 10.24
CA GLU A 7 8.24 11.32 9.57
C GLU A 7 8.59 10.10 10.45
N ARG A 8 8.55 10.24 11.78
CA ARG A 8 8.79 9.12 12.70
C ARG A 8 7.58 8.18 12.87
N ALA A 9 6.39 8.52 12.38
CA ALA A 9 5.19 7.72 12.61
C ALA A 9 4.95 6.59 11.58
N VAL A 10 5.60 6.65 10.40
CA VAL A 10 5.33 5.69 9.31
C VAL A 10 6.53 4.76 9.07
N PRO A 11 6.31 3.44 8.97
CA PRO A 11 7.36 2.49 8.61
C PRO A 11 8.01 2.80 7.26
N LYS A 12 9.35 2.66 7.18
CA LYS A 12 10.12 2.92 5.95
C LYS A 12 9.63 2.12 4.74
N TRP A 13 9.13 0.90 4.96
CA TRP A 13 8.60 0.06 3.88
C TRP A 13 7.35 0.66 3.25
N LEU A 14 6.48 1.26 4.07
CA LEU A 14 5.23 1.87 3.63
C LEU A 14 5.49 3.15 2.83
N TYR A 15 6.40 3.99 3.33
CA TYR A 15 6.84 5.18 2.58
C TYR A 15 7.40 4.80 1.20
N LYS A 16 8.29 3.79 1.14
CA LYS A 16 8.85 3.29 -0.12
C LYS A 16 7.77 2.71 -1.04
N LEU A 17 6.76 2.05 -0.50
CA LEU A 17 5.66 1.49 -1.27
C LEU A 17 4.87 2.58 -2.01
N PHE A 18 4.53 3.67 -1.32
CA PHE A 18 3.74 4.77 -1.89
C PHE A 18 4.52 5.68 -2.83
N THR A 19 5.81 5.88 -2.54
CA THR A 19 6.66 6.85 -3.27
C THR A 19 7.58 6.21 -4.30
N GLY A 20 7.67 4.88 -4.30
CA GLY A 20 8.52 4.12 -5.21
C GLY A 20 8.02 4.13 -6.65
N HIS A 21 8.90 3.69 -7.56
CA HIS A 21 8.60 3.67 -9.00
C HIS A 21 7.53 2.65 -9.40
N ALA A 22 7.31 1.61 -8.59
CA ALA A 22 6.32 0.57 -8.88
C ALA A 22 4.90 1.13 -8.95
N TYR A 23 4.59 2.14 -8.14
CA TYR A 23 3.26 2.75 -8.06
C TYR A 23 3.38 4.26 -8.24
N PRO A 24 3.16 4.79 -9.45
CA PRO A 24 3.42 6.19 -9.74
C PRO A 24 2.32 7.12 -9.21
N TYR A 25 1.36 6.66 -8.40
CA TYR A 25 0.19 7.45 -8.01
C TYR A 25 0.58 8.75 -7.29
N VAL A 26 1.32 8.66 -6.18
CA VAL A 26 1.77 9.84 -5.41
C VAL A 26 2.63 10.75 -6.27
N ARG A 27 3.54 10.18 -7.05
CA ARG A 27 4.40 10.92 -7.99
C ARG A 27 3.58 11.65 -9.06
N ARG A 28 2.54 11.03 -9.61
CA ARG A 28 1.63 11.66 -10.56
C ARG A 28 0.85 12.78 -9.90
N GLN A 29 0.30 12.57 -8.71
CA GLN A 29 -0.40 13.63 -7.98
C GLN A 29 0.52 14.82 -7.69
N ALA A 30 1.78 14.57 -7.32
CA ALA A 30 2.78 15.62 -7.13
C ALA A 30 3.10 16.35 -8.44
N LYS A 31 3.24 15.62 -9.55
CA LYS A 31 3.44 16.20 -10.88
C LYS A 31 2.25 17.09 -11.27
N PHE A 32 1.03 16.56 -11.19
CA PHE A 32 -0.19 17.22 -11.66
C PHE A 32 -0.62 18.41 -10.79
N ALA A 33 -0.22 18.44 -9.52
CA ALA A 33 -0.40 19.60 -8.65
C ALA A 33 0.45 20.81 -9.06
N LYS A 34 1.45 20.64 -9.94
CA LYS A 34 2.23 21.76 -10.47
C LYS A 34 1.42 22.56 -11.48
N ASP A 35 1.51 23.88 -11.34
CA ASP A 35 1.08 24.84 -12.35
C ASP A 35 1.88 24.63 -13.64
N VAL A 36 1.19 24.77 -14.77
CA VAL A 36 1.77 24.63 -16.10
C VAL A 36 1.40 25.86 -16.89
N ARG A 37 2.41 26.52 -17.47
CA ARG A 37 2.17 27.60 -18.42
C ARG A 37 1.69 27.00 -19.76
N PRO A 38 0.73 27.63 -20.44
CA PRO A 38 0.30 27.17 -21.76
C PRO A 38 1.51 27.02 -22.71
N GLY A 39 1.69 25.83 -23.28
CA GLY A 39 2.79 25.52 -24.20
C GLY A 39 4.04 24.90 -23.56
N GLU A 40 4.12 24.78 -22.23
CA GLU A 40 5.21 24.10 -21.54
C GLU A 40 4.82 22.68 -21.08
N GLU A 41 5.78 21.76 -21.08
CA GLU A 41 5.60 20.46 -20.44
C GLU A 41 5.66 20.58 -18.92
N ARG A 42 4.78 19.83 -18.25
CA ARG A 42 4.77 19.74 -16.80
C ARG A 42 6.04 19.05 -16.30
N GLN A 43 6.82 19.78 -15.50
CA GLN A 43 8.07 19.28 -14.92
C GLN A 43 7.84 18.07 -14.01
N GLU A 44 8.86 17.19 -13.95
CA GLU A 44 8.85 16.08 -13.00
C GLU A 44 8.91 16.59 -11.54
N PRO A 45 8.27 15.89 -10.60
CA PRO A 45 8.29 16.28 -9.19
C PRO A 45 9.64 15.94 -8.55
N THR A 46 10.09 16.79 -7.65
CA THR A 46 11.27 16.57 -6.80
C THR A 46 10.95 15.57 -5.69
N ALA A 47 11.98 15.06 -5.01
CA ALA A 47 11.80 14.16 -3.88
C ALA A 47 10.98 14.79 -2.74
N ASP A 48 11.18 16.09 -2.47
CA ASP A 48 10.45 16.82 -1.43
C ASP A 48 8.98 17.02 -1.79
N GLU A 49 8.67 17.26 -3.07
CA GLU A 49 7.28 17.36 -3.53
C GLU A 49 6.55 16.01 -3.46
N ILE A 50 7.23 14.91 -3.80
CA ILE A 50 6.69 13.55 -3.63
C ILE A 50 6.46 13.26 -2.15
N LYS A 51 7.41 13.63 -1.28
CA LYS A 51 7.30 13.45 0.17
C LYS A 51 6.12 14.25 0.74
N ALA A 52 5.98 15.52 0.36
CA ALA A 52 4.84 16.35 0.77
C ALA A 52 3.52 15.73 0.32
N LYS A 53 3.44 15.27 -0.94
CA LYS A 53 2.24 14.65 -1.48
C LYS A 53 1.92 13.29 -0.83
N PHE A 54 2.95 12.54 -0.42
CA PHE A 54 2.76 11.33 0.38
C PHE A 54 2.03 11.64 1.70
N TRP A 55 2.47 12.66 2.44
CA TRP A 55 1.87 13.04 3.72
C TRP A 55 0.46 13.62 3.57
N GLU A 56 0.12 14.15 2.40
CA GLU A 56 -1.25 14.55 2.07
C GLU A 56 -2.15 13.33 1.79
N ILE A 57 -1.66 12.35 1.03
CA ILE A 57 -2.47 11.22 0.53
C ILE A 57 -2.61 10.12 1.57
N PHE A 58 -1.52 9.67 2.19
CA PHE A 58 -1.51 8.47 3.03
C PHE A 58 -2.55 8.52 4.18
N PRO A 59 -2.71 9.64 4.93
CA PRO A 59 -3.68 9.71 6.02
C PRO A 59 -5.15 9.64 5.58
N GLN A 60 -5.42 9.72 4.28
CA GLN A 60 -6.77 9.63 3.70
C GLN A 60 -7.01 8.27 3.04
N CYS A 61 -6.00 7.40 2.99
CA CYS A 61 -6.15 6.13 2.33
C CYS A 61 -6.97 5.15 3.16
N ARG A 62 -7.86 4.42 2.51
CA ARG A 62 -8.45 3.19 3.05
C ARG A 62 -7.65 1.99 2.58
N LEU A 63 -7.78 0.88 3.30
CA LEU A 63 -7.05 -0.34 3.04
C LEU A 63 -7.99 -1.53 2.92
N LYS A 64 -7.86 -2.31 1.84
CA LYS A 64 -8.51 -3.62 1.70
C LYS A 64 -7.51 -4.74 1.93
N VAL A 65 -7.91 -5.74 2.71
CA VAL A 65 -7.18 -6.99 2.94
C VAL A 65 -7.80 -8.07 2.08
N LEU A 66 -7.01 -8.67 1.19
CA LEU A 66 -7.45 -9.68 0.25
C LEU A 66 -6.67 -10.98 0.46
N GLN A 67 -7.31 -12.12 0.37
CA GLN A 67 -6.67 -13.42 0.27
C GLN A 67 -6.45 -13.78 -1.19
N GLU A 68 -5.22 -14.15 -1.56
CA GLU A 68 -4.96 -14.81 -2.84
C GLU A 68 -5.31 -16.29 -2.72
N VAL A 69 -6.27 -16.77 -3.51
CA VAL A 69 -6.66 -18.18 -3.62
C VAL A 69 -6.30 -18.68 -5.01
N LYS A 70 -5.56 -19.78 -5.08
CA LYS A 70 -5.21 -20.44 -6.35
C LYS A 70 -6.01 -21.73 -6.46
N THR A 71 -6.80 -21.87 -7.53
CA THR A 71 -7.56 -23.08 -7.84
C THR A 71 -7.20 -23.51 -9.26
N GLY A 72 -6.43 -24.60 -9.38
CA GLY A 72 -5.79 -24.98 -10.65
C GLY A 72 -4.90 -23.84 -11.19
N MET A 73 -5.26 -23.32 -12.37
CA MET A 73 -4.56 -22.20 -13.02
C MET A 73 -5.15 -20.82 -12.71
N ILE A 74 -6.27 -20.76 -11.99
CA ILE A 74 -6.99 -19.51 -11.72
C ILE A 74 -6.50 -18.92 -10.39
N VAL A 75 -6.22 -17.62 -10.38
CA VAL A 75 -5.95 -16.84 -9.17
C VAL A 75 -7.13 -15.92 -8.92
N SER A 76 -7.79 -16.09 -7.78
CA SER A 76 -8.86 -15.22 -7.30
C SER A 76 -8.42 -14.46 -6.05
N PHE A 77 -9.03 -13.30 -5.82
CA PHE A 77 -8.81 -12.49 -4.63
C PHE A 77 -10.13 -12.41 -3.86
N VAL A 78 -10.14 -12.95 -2.65
CA VAL A 78 -11.29 -12.88 -1.74
C VAL A 78 -11.05 -11.76 -0.74
N GLU A 79 -11.98 -10.83 -0.61
CA GLU A 79 -11.88 -9.78 0.40
C GLU A 79 -12.09 -10.36 1.81
N LEU A 80 -11.13 -10.11 2.70
CA LEU A 80 -11.16 -10.54 4.10
C LEU A 80 -11.61 -9.43 5.04
N GLY A 81 -11.37 -8.18 4.65
CA GLY A 81 -11.70 -7.01 5.47
C GLY A 81 -11.27 -5.71 4.82
N GLU A 82 -11.80 -4.62 5.37
CA GLU A 82 -11.50 -3.26 4.95
C GLU A 82 -11.31 -2.39 6.20
N TYR A 83 -10.35 -1.47 6.11
CA TYR A 83 -10.02 -0.53 7.17
C TYR A 83 -10.10 0.89 6.62
N GLU A 84 -10.83 1.73 7.32
CA GLU A 84 -10.88 3.16 7.07
C GLU A 84 -9.54 3.85 7.35
N ALA A 85 -9.42 5.07 6.86
CA ALA A 85 -8.22 5.88 7.05
C ALA A 85 -7.86 6.03 8.54
N GLY A 86 -6.60 5.72 8.87
CA GLY A 86 -6.08 5.76 10.23
C GLY A 86 -6.42 4.55 11.12
N MET A 87 -7.27 3.62 10.67
CA MET A 87 -7.73 2.48 11.48
C MET A 87 -6.88 1.21 11.34
N TYR A 88 -5.73 1.30 10.67
CA TYR A 88 -4.85 0.16 10.37
C TYR A 88 -3.41 0.36 10.85
N GLN A 89 -3.19 1.20 11.88
CA GLN A 89 -1.85 1.51 12.40
C GLN A 89 -1.10 0.25 12.88
N GLU A 90 -1.74 -0.59 13.70
CA GLU A 90 -1.13 -1.84 14.21
C GLU A 90 -0.71 -2.77 13.06
N LEU A 91 -1.54 -2.85 12.01
CA LEU A 91 -1.26 -3.62 10.81
C LEU A 91 -0.04 -3.11 10.05
N ILE A 92 0.16 -1.79 9.93
CA ILE A 92 1.34 -1.29 9.20
C ILE A 92 2.63 -1.40 10.01
N GLU A 93 2.53 -1.29 11.34
CA GLU A 93 3.67 -1.40 12.25
C GLU A 93 4.20 -2.84 12.31
N ASN A 94 3.31 -3.82 12.46
CA ASN A 94 3.67 -5.24 12.59
C ASN A 94 2.83 -6.12 11.65
N PRO A 95 2.98 -5.97 10.31
CA PRO A 95 2.07 -6.57 9.35
C PRO A 95 2.01 -8.08 9.42
N GLU A 96 3.14 -8.78 9.52
CA GLU A 96 3.14 -10.25 9.55
C GLU A 96 2.45 -10.82 10.79
N GLU A 97 2.74 -10.25 11.98
CA GLU A 97 2.12 -10.67 13.24
C GLU A 97 0.62 -10.37 13.27
N PHE A 98 0.25 -9.14 12.89
CA PHE A 98 -1.15 -8.74 12.81
C PHE A 98 -1.93 -9.66 11.86
N LEU A 99 -1.38 -9.91 10.67
CA LEU A 99 -2.02 -10.74 9.67
C LEU A 99 -2.13 -12.20 10.11
N ALA A 100 -1.10 -12.75 10.77
CA ALA A 100 -1.14 -14.09 11.35
C ALA A 100 -2.22 -14.22 12.42
N LYS A 101 -2.31 -13.22 13.32
CA LYS A 101 -3.26 -13.21 14.44
C LYS A 101 -4.71 -13.09 13.97
N HIS A 102 -4.99 -12.21 12.99
CA HIS A 102 -6.36 -11.89 12.57
C HIS A 102 -6.87 -12.77 11.43
N TYR A 103 -5.98 -13.18 10.52
CA TYR A 103 -6.39 -13.86 9.29
C TYR A 103 -5.77 -15.26 9.15
N GLY A 104 -4.79 -15.63 9.97
CA GLY A 104 -4.14 -16.93 9.94
C GLY A 104 -3.12 -17.10 8.81
N LYS A 105 -2.68 -18.33 8.60
CA LYS A 105 -1.64 -18.70 7.62
C LYS A 105 -2.20 -18.72 6.20
N LYS A 106 -1.91 -17.70 5.41
CA LYS A 106 -2.36 -17.58 4.01
C LYS A 106 -1.52 -16.57 3.24
N LYS A 107 -1.73 -16.51 1.92
CA LYS A 107 -1.24 -15.42 1.07
C LYS A 107 -2.22 -14.24 1.13
N ILE A 108 -1.73 -13.10 1.62
CA ILE A 108 -2.53 -11.90 1.80
C ILE A 108 -1.99 -10.78 0.93
N LYS A 109 -2.88 -10.02 0.32
CA LYS A 109 -2.59 -8.80 -0.41
C LYS A 109 -3.25 -7.63 0.29
N LEU A 110 -2.48 -6.59 0.56
CA LEU A 110 -2.97 -5.31 1.07
C LEU A 110 -3.05 -4.31 -0.07
N ASN A 111 -4.24 -3.76 -0.33
CA ASN A 111 -4.46 -2.71 -1.33
C ASN A 111 -4.84 -1.40 -0.66
N PHE A 112 -4.11 -0.34 -0.97
CA PHE A 112 -4.41 1.02 -0.51
C PHE A 112 -5.19 1.78 -1.58
N TYR A 113 -6.20 2.53 -1.17
CA TYR A 113 -7.05 3.33 -2.04
C TYR A 113 -7.23 4.75 -1.50
N LEU A 114 -7.31 5.73 -2.39
CA LEU A 114 -7.78 7.09 -2.09
C LEU A 114 -9.14 7.29 -2.76
N GLY A 115 -10.21 7.29 -1.98
CA GLY A 115 -11.57 7.14 -2.50
C GLY A 115 -11.71 5.82 -3.28
N GLU A 116 -12.06 5.91 -4.56
CA GLU A 116 -12.13 4.74 -5.46
C GLU A 116 -10.81 4.45 -6.19
N ASN A 117 -9.82 5.34 -6.10
CA ASN A 117 -8.57 5.21 -6.84
C ASN A 117 -7.61 4.26 -6.14
N PHE A 118 -7.12 3.25 -6.87
CA PHE A 118 -6.03 2.40 -6.41
C PHE A 118 -4.72 3.20 -6.31
N VAL A 119 -4.03 3.08 -5.17
CA VAL A 119 -2.77 3.79 -4.91
C VAL A 119 -1.59 2.83 -5.04
N CYS A 120 -1.54 1.77 -4.23
CA CYS A 120 -0.46 0.79 -4.22
C CYS A 120 -0.89 -0.52 -3.56
N THR A 121 -0.11 -1.59 -3.76
CA THR A 121 -0.34 -2.90 -3.14
C THR A 121 0.95 -3.59 -2.70
N ILE A 122 0.83 -4.42 -1.67
CA ILE A 122 1.90 -5.29 -1.18
C ILE A 122 1.33 -6.67 -0.84
N ASN A 123 2.10 -7.72 -1.12
CA ASN A 123 1.74 -9.10 -0.81
C ASN A 123 2.56 -9.62 0.37
N PHE A 124 1.91 -10.36 1.26
CA PHE A 124 2.49 -11.06 2.39
C PHE A 124 2.26 -12.56 2.24
N LYS A 125 3.30 -13.34 2.54
CA LYS A 125 3.18 -14.79 2.77
C LYS A 125 3.28 -15.01 4.27
N VAL A 126 2.14 -15.10 4.94
CA VAL A 126 2.10 -15.22 6.41
C VAL A 126 2.59 -16.62 6.82
N ALA A 127 3.56 -16.67 7.74
CA ALA A 127 4.41 -17.82 8.03
C ALA A 127 3.64 -19.14 8.22
N GLY A 128 4.04 -20.16 7.47
CA GLY A 128 3.41 -21.49 7.43
C GLY A 128 2.51 -21.73 6.23
N TRP A 129 2.57 -20.88 5.20
CA TRP A 129 2.19 -21.28 3.84
C TRP A 129 3.16 -22.39 3.38
N ALA A 130 2.88 -23.63 3.77
CA ALA A 130 3.29 -24.76 2.97
C ALA A 130 2.50 -24.65 1.66
N SER A 131 3.21 -24.66 0.54
CA SER A 131 2.60 -24.99 -0.74
C SER A 131 1.83 -26.29 -0.50
N HIS A 132 0.49 -26.30 -0.61
CA HIS A 132 -0.20 -27.56 -0.87
C HIS A 132 0.23 -27.98 -2.29
N GLU A 133 1.37 -28.65 -2.38
CA GLU A 133 1.40 -29.94 -3.06
C GLU A 133 0.51 -30.84 -2.20
N ASP A 134 -0.69 -31.15 -2.70
CA ASP A 134 -1.52 -32.31 -2.37
C ASP A 134 -2.89 -32.07 -3.03
N ASP A 135 -2.91 -32.11 -4.35
CA ASP A 135 -4.07 -32.60 -5.12
C ASP A 135 -3.60 -33.91 -5.80
N GLU A 136 -3.34 -34.93 -4.98
CA GLU A 136 -3.58 -36.31 -5.40
C GLU A 136 -5.04 -36.63 -5.07
N HIS A 137 -5.89 -36.65 -6.10
CA HIS A 137 -6.89 -37.71 -6.24
C HIS A 137 -7.34 -37.91 -7.69
#